data_AF-A0A1V5P4L7-F1
#
_entry.id   AF-A0A1V5P4L7-F1
#
_cell.length_a   1.000
_cell.length_b   1.000
_cell.length_c   1.000
_cell.angle_alpha   90.00
_cell.angle_beta   90.00
_cell.angle_gamma   90.00
#
_symmetry.space_group_name_H-M   'P 1'
#
loop_
_entity.id
_entity.type
_entity.pdbx_description
1 polymer ?
#
loop_
_entity_poly.entity_id
_entity_poly.type
_entity_poly.pdbx_seq_one_letter_code
_entity_poly.pdbx_strand_id
1 'polypeptide(L)'
;MFQCLTDQYASGTINYDLRERNKLIETDPEMAILCINRICNEIELPEKVLTMKFDHGEGNTTIETNFTRELLYNLEHCIHHQALIRVAVCKLTRIQLPSNFGVAPSTLIYRNQCAQ
;
A
#
# COMPACT_ATOMS: atom_id res chain seq x y z
N MET A 1 -4.42 -3.05 -2.06
CA MET A 1 -3.23 -3.84 -2.46
C MET A 1 -2.75 -4.70 -1.31
N PHE A 2 -2.65 -4.15 -0.09
CA PHE A 2 -2.36 -4.93 1.11
C PHE A 2 -3.28 -6.15 1.29
N GLN A 3 -4.61 -6.00 1.13
CA GLN A 3 -5.52 -7.16 1.20
C GLN A 3 -5.16 -8.23 0.15
N CYS A 4 -4.90 -7.82 -1.09
CA CYS A 4 -4.48 -8.75 -2.14
C CYS A 4 -3.21 -9.53 -1.77
N LEU A 5 -2.24 -8.87 -1.12
CA LEU A 5 -1.02 -9.52 -0.65
C LEU A 5 -1.32 -10.53 0.47
N THR A 6 -2.11 -10.16 1.48
CA THR A 6 -2.45 -11.06 2.61
C THR A 6 -3.33 -12.22 2.16
N ASP A 7 -4.34 -11.94 1.33
CA ASP A 7 -5.33 -12.92 0.87
C ASP A 7 -4.67 -13.98 -0.05
N GLN A 8 -3.67 -13.58 -0.84
CA GLN A 8 -2.95 -14.47 -1.76
C GLN A 8 -1.65 -15.06 -1.19
N TYR A 9 -1.19 -14.59 -0.01
CA TYR A 9 0.06 -15.02 0.63
C TYR A 9 0.17 -16.55 0.78
N ALA A 10 -0.92 -17.21 1.22
CA ALA A 10 -0.96 -18.65 1.44
C ALA A 10 -0.61 -19.43 0.16
N SER A 11 -1.12 -18.97 -0.99
CA SER A 11 -0.90 -19.61 -2.30
C SER A 11 0.56 -19.54 -2.79
N GLY A 12 1.35 -18.62 -2.25
CA GLY A 12 2.73 -18.36 -2.72
C GLY A 12 2.80 -17.57 -4.03
N THR A 13 1.66 -17.22 -4.64
CA THR A 13 1.59 -16.46 -5.88
C THR A 13 0.80 -15.17 -5.65
N ILE A 14 1.37 -14.02 -6.01
CA ILE A 14 0.72 -12.71 -5.90
C ILE A 14 0.38 -12.19 -7.30
N ASN A 15 -0.85 -11.71 -7.50
CA ASN A 15 -1.28 -11.03 -8.71
C ASN A 15 -2.19 -9.85 -8.33
N TYR A 16 -1.64 -8.64 -8.42
CA TYR A 16 -2.36 -7.40 -8.08
C TYR A 16 -3.41 -7.01 -9.12
N ASP A 17 -3.35 -7.52 -10.35
CA ASP A 17 -4.37 -7.29 -11.37
C ASP A 17 -5.69 -7.95 -10.98
N LEU A 18 -5.62 -9.05 -10.20
CA LEU A 18 -6.76 -9.77 -9.66
C LEU A 18 -7.27 -9.20 -8.32
N ARG A 19 -6.78 -8.04 -7.89
CA ARG A 19 -7.25 -7.42 -6.65
C ARG A 19 -8.75 -7.16 -6.70
N GLU A 20 -9.46 -7.53 -5.65
CA GLU A 20 -10.88 -7.21 -5.53
C GLU A 20 -11.11 -5.70 -5.42
N ARG A 21 -12.18 -5.23 -6.06
CA ARG A 21 -12.60 -3.83 -6.02
C ARG A 21 -13.89 -3.75 -5.22
N ASN A 22 -13.80 -3.25 -3.98
CA ASN A 22 -14.95 -3.04 -3.12
C ASN A 22 -15.35 -1.56 -3.11
N LYS A 23 -16.45 -1.24 -3.80
CA LYS A 23 -16.99 0.14 -3.90
C LYS A 23 -17.46 0.71 -2.56
N LEU A 24 -17.78 -0.12 -1.58
CA LEU A 24 -18.21 0.35 -0.26
C LEU A 24 -17.07 1.08 0.45
N ILE A 25 -15.83 0.63 0.29
CA ILE A 25 -14.64 1.30 0.86
C ILE A 25 -14.49 2.73 0.31
N GLU A 26 -14.97 2.99 -0.89
CA GLU A 26 -14.88 4.31 -1.55
C GLU A 26 -15.96 5.30 -1.08
N THR A 27 -17.06 4.80 -0.49
CA THR A 27 -18.27 5.59 -0.21
C THR A 27 -18.68 5.59 1.25
N ASP A 28 -18.19 4.63 2.05
CA ASP A 28 -18.49 4.47 3.46
C ASP A 28 -17.20 4.54 4.31
N PRO A 29 -17.02 5.62 5.09
CA PRO A 29 -15.85 5.79 5.96
C PRO A 29 -15.72 4.71 7.04
N GLU A 30 -16.82 4.18 7.59
CA GLU A 30 -16.75 3.14 8.62
C GLU A 30 -16.21 1.84 8.02
N MET A 31 -16.68 1.48 6.83
CA MET A 31 -16.15 0.34 6.08
C MET A 31 -14.66 0.51 5.73
N ALA A 32 -14.24 1.73 5.38
CA ALA A 32 -12.83 2.02 5.14
C ALA A 32 -11.97 1.82 6.39
N ILE A 33 -12.42 2.31 7.55
CA ILE A 33 -11.73 2.15 8.84
C ILE A 33 -11.63 0.68 9.22
N LEU A 34 -12.74 -0.06 9.14
CA LEU A 34 -12.76 -1.51 9.39
C LEU A 34 -11.75 -2.25 8.52
N CYS A 35 -11.66 -1.87 7.25
CA CYS A 35 -10.73 -2.47 6.32
C CYS A 35 -9.26 -2.17 6.67
N ILE A 36 -8.95 -0.94 7.09
CA ILE A 36 -7.60 -0.57 7.54
C ILE A 36 -7.21 -1.40 8.78
N ASN A 37 -8.11 -1.50 9.76
CA ASN A 37 -7.86 -2.28 10.97
C ASN A 37 -7.63 -3.76 10.67
N ARG A 38 -8.41 -4.35 9.75
CA ARG A 38 -8.19 -5.72 9.29
C ARG A 38 -6.78 -5.89 8.71
N ILE A 39 -6.38 -5.00 7.80
CA ILE A 39 -5.03 -5.05 7.20
C ILE A 39 -3.97 -4.98 8.30
N CYS A 40 -4.07 -4.04 9.23
CA CYS A 40 -3.09 -3.91 10.32
C CYS A 40 -2.97 -5.19 11.17
N ASN A 41 -4.06 -5.92 11.38
CA ASN A 41 -4.06 -7.17 12.16
C ASN A 41 -3.53 -8.38 11.38
N GLU A 42 -3.57 -8.35 10.06
CA GLU A 42 -3.27 -9.51 9.20
C GLU A 42 -1.94 -9.38 8.45
N ILE A 43 -1.35 -8.18 8.40
CA ILE A 43 -0.16 -7.91 7.57
C ILE A 43 1.16 -8.43 8.17
N GLU A 44 1.17 -8.78 9.46
CA GLU A 44 2.35 -9.37 10.11
C GLU A 44 2.43 -10.87 9.79
N LEU A 45 3.08 -11.19 8.67
CA LEU A 45 3.28 -12.57 8.21
C LEU A 45 4.77 -12.90 8.15
N PRO A 46 5.15 -14.19 8.32
CA PRO A 46 6.54 -14.62 8.19
C PRO A 46 7.12 -14.33 6.81
N GLU A 47 8.44 -14.12 6.75
CA GLU A 47 9.13 -14.00 5.47
C GLU A 47 8.94 -15.27 4.62
N LYS A 48 8.69 -15.08 3.33
CA LYS A 48 8.35 -16.17 2.40
C LYS A 48 8.73 -15.78 0.98
N VAL A 49 9.37 -16.71 0.26
CA VAL A 49 9.58 -16.57 -1.20
C VAL A 49 8.23 -16.70 -1.91
N LEU A 50 7.95 -15.77 -2.81
CA LEU A 50 6.70 -15.66 -3.54
C LEU A 50 6.96 -15.53 -5.04
N THR A 51 5.95 -15.80 -5.85
CA THR A 51 5.97 -15.51 -7.29
C THR A 51 4.97 -14.41 -7.59
N MET A 52 5.42 -13.29 -8.14
CA MET A 52 4.53 -12.22 -8.61
C MET A 52 4.17 -12.46 -10.06
N LYS A 53 2.88 -12.47 -10.38
CA LYS A 53 2.32 -12.56 -11.72
C LYS A 53 1.71 -11.24 -12.11
N PHE A 54 1.94 -10.87 -13.36
CA PHE A 54 1.40 -9.66 -13.95
C PHE A 54 1.17 -9.85 -15.45
N ASP A 55 0.26 -9.07 -16.01
CA ASP A 55 -0.02 -9.07 -17.45
C ASP A 55 0.27 -7.68 -18.07
N HIS A 56 1.20 -7.64 -19.04
CA HIS A 56 1.49 -6.44 -19.85
C HIS A 56 0.95 -6.56 -21.29
N GLY A 57 -0.03 -7.44 -21.52
CA GLY A 57 -0.64 -7.65 -22.84
C GLY A 57 0.06 -8.69 -23.72
N GLU A 58 1.15 -9.30 -23.24
CA GLU A 58 1.88 -10.39 -23.92
C GLU A 58 1.69 -11.76 -23.21
N GLY A 59 0.79 -11.82 -22.22
CA GLY A 59 0.52 -13.01 -21.42
C GLY A 59 1.06 -12.91 -19.98
N ASN A 60 0.85 -13.98 -19.21
CA ASN A 60 1.21 -14.03 -17.79
C ASN A 60 2.73 -14.11 -17.63
N THR A 61 3.36 -12.97 -17.32
CA THR A 61 4.75 -12.93 -16.90
C THR A 61 4.83 -13.20 -15.42
N THR A 62 5.88 -13.90 -15.00
CA THR A 62 6.14 -14.21 -13.60
C THR A 62 7.53 -13.75 -13.20
N ILE A 63 7.66 -13.16 -12.01
CA ILE A 63 8.95 -12.86 -11.39
C ILE A 63 9.01 -13.41 -9.98
N GLU A 64 10.19 -13.81 -9.54
CA GLU A 64 10.43 -14.16 -8.14
C GLU A 64 10.45 -12.89 -7.28
N THR A 65 9.84 -12.97 -6.10
CA THR A 65 9.83 -11.90 -5.09
C THR A 65 9.78 -12.55 -3.70
N ASN A 66 9.62 -11.73 -2.65
CA ASN A 66 9.41 -12.20 -1.29
C ASN A 66 8.43 -11.29 -0.54
N PHE A 67 7.98 -11.74 0.63
CA PHE A 67 6.91 -11.05 1.36
C PHE A 67 7.30 -9.62 1.74
N THR A 68 8.49 -9.42 2.31
CA THR A 68 8.95 -8.08 2.71
C THR A 68 9.09 -7.15 1.49
N ARG A 69 9.55 -7.65 0.35
CA ARG A 69 9.68 -6.88 -0.89
C ARG A 69 8.33 -6.38 -1.40
N GLU A 70 7.31 -7.23 -1.36
CA GLU A 70 5.94 -6.89 -1.76
C GLU A 70 5.26 -5.96 -0.76
N LEU A 71 5.50 -6.17 0.54
CA LEU A 71 5.02 -5.28 1.58
C LEU A 71 5.59 -3.86 1.43
N LEU A 72 6.89 -3.74 1.14
CA LEU A 72 7.55 -2.47 0.86
C LEU A 72 6.96 -1.79 -0.39
N TYR A 73 6.72 -2.55 -1.46
CA TYR A 73 6.06 -2.04 -2.66
C TYR A 73 4.67 -1.45 -2.34
N ASN A 74 3.86 -2.17 -1.56
CA ASN A 74 2.54 -1.70 -1.14
C ASN A 74 2.62 -0.42 -0.28
N LEU A 75 3.62 -0.33 0.61
CA LEU A 75 3.87 0.84 1.44
C LEU A 75 4.25 2.07 0.61
N GLU A 76 5.21 1.94 -0.30
CA GLU A 76 5.66 3.04 -1.17
C GLU A 76 4.50 3.55 -2.05
N HIS A 77 3.72 2.64 -2.63
CA HIS A 77 2.53 3.02 -3.40
C HIS A 77 1.46 3.70 -2.53
N CYS A 78 1.27 3.26 -1.28
CA CYS A 78 0.36 3.92 -0.34
C CYS A 78 0.81 5.36 -0.03
N ILE A 79 2.10 5.55 0.26
CA ILE A 79 2.68 6.88 0.51
C ILE A 79 2.54 7.78 -0.71
N HIS A 80 2.74 7.25 -1.92
CA HIS A 80 2.52 7.98 -3.16
C HIS A 80 1.09 8.53 -3.27
N HIS A 81 0.07 7.70 -3.01
CA HIS A 81 -1.33 8.16 -3.02
C HIS A 81 -1.64 9.12 -1.87
N GLN A 82 -1.07 8.92 -0.69
CA GLN A 82 -1.19 9.88 0.42
C GLN A 82 -0.64 11.26 0.03
N ALA A 83 0.44 11.34 -0.76
CA ALA A 83 0.98 12.59 -1.26
C ALA A 83 -0.02 13.31 -2.19
N LEU A 84 -0.69 12.57 -3.08
CA LEU A 84 -1.74 13.12 -3.95
C LEU A 84 -2.95 13.62 -3.14
N ILE A 85 -3.41 12.81 -2.17
CA ILE A 85 -4.50 13.16 -1.26
C ILE A 85 -4.14 14.42 -0.46
N ARG A 86 -2.91 14.53 0.04
CA ARG A 86 -2.43 15.72 0.75
C ARG A 86 -2.60 16.97 -0.08
N VAL A 87 -2.21 16.95 -1.36
CA VAL A 87 -2.36 18.10 -2.25
C VAL A 87 -3.83 18.51 -2.37
N ALA A 88 -4.75 17.55 -2.54
CA ALA A 88 -6.18 17.84 -2.63
C ALA A 88 -6.74 18.39 -1.32
N VAL A 89 -6.47 17.73 -0.18
CA VAL A 89 -6.95 18.12 1.14
C VAL A 89 -6.47 19.53 1.51
N CYS A 90 -5.19 19.84 1.31
CA CYS A 90 -4.63 21.15 1.62
C CYS A 90 -5.19 22.27 0.73
N LYS A 91 -5.60 21.98 -0.52
CA LYS A 91 -6.15 22.98 -1.44
C LYS A 91 -7.65 23.17 -1.31
N LEU A 92 -8.39 22.11 -0.99
CA LEU A 92 -9.85 22.08 -1.10
C LEU A 92 -10.56 22.10 0.26
N THR A 93 -9.84 21.90 1.36
CA THR A 93 -10.43 21.78 2.69
C THR A 93 -9.65 22.59 3.72
N ARG A 94 -10.20 22.69 4.94
CA ARG A 94 -9.52 23.27 6.11
C ARG A 94 -8.91 22.20 7.04
N ILE A 95 -8.93 20.92 6.63
CA ILE A 95 -8.43 19.81 7.43
C ILE A 95 -6.91 19.93 7.54
N GLN A 96 -6.41 19.85 8.77
CA GLN A 96 -4.97 19.77 9.03
C GLN A 96 -4.53 18.31 9.00
N LEU A 97 -3.61 18.00 8.10
CA LEU A 97 -3.00 16.67 8.01
C LEU A 97 -1.72 16.60 8.87
N PRO A 98 -1.38 15.41 9.40
CA PRO A 98 -0.07 15.19 10.01
C PRO A 98 1.07 15.62 9.07
N SER A 99 2.14 16.19 9.64
CA SER A 99 3.26 16.75 8.86
C SER A 99 3.97 15.73 7.97
N ASN A 100 3.98 14.46 8.39
CA ASN A 100 4.56 13.31 7.72
C ASN A 100 3.61 12.60 6.74
N PHE A 101 2.33 12.96 6.68
CA PHE A 101 1.37 12.32 5.77
C PHE A 101 1.80 12.50 4.30
N GLY A 102 1.91 11.39 3.57
CA GLY A 102 2.39 11.39 2.19
C GLY A 102 3.86 11.79 2.00
N VAL A 103 4.70 11.67 3.02
CA VAL A 103 6.15 11.94 2.93
C VAL A 103 6.91 10.62 3.00
N ALA A 104 7.78 10.36 2.01
CA ALA A 104 8.60 9.16 1.98
C ALA A 104 9.57 9.08 3.18
N PRO A 105 9.81 7.88 3.76
CA PRO A 105 10.71 7.69 4.89
C PRO A 105 12.12 8.25 4.66
N SER A 106 12.67 8.07 3.45
CA SER A 106 13.97 8.62 3.06
C SER A 106 14.03 10.14 3.19
N THR A 107 12.95 10.84 2.87
CA THR A 107 12.84 12.29 3.02
C THR A 107 12.78 12.72 4.49
N LEU A 108 12.10 11.94 5.34
CA LEU A 108 12.06 12.21 6.78
C LEU A 108 13.44 12.04 7.42
N ILE A 109 14.16 10.96 7.04
CA ILE A 109 15.53 10.71 7.50
C ILE A 109 16.45 11.87 7.10
N TYR A 110 16.41 12.28 5.83
CA TYR A 110 17.22 13.40 5.33
C TYR A 110 16.94 14.71 6.11
N ARG A 111 15.66 15.04 6.36
CA ARG A 111 15.29 16.24 7.13
C ARG A 111 15.83 16.20 8.57
N ASN A 112 15.82 15.04 9.21
CA ASN A 112 16.36 14.88 10.57
C ASN A 112 17.89 14.99 10.60
N GLN A 113 18.57 14.59 9.53
CA GLN A 113 20.04 14.74 9.41
C GLN A 113 20.45 16.19 9.16
N CYS A 114 19.66 16.96 8.39
CA CYS A 114 19.93 18.36 8.09
C CYS A 114 19.40 19.37 9.14
N ALA A 115 18.83 18.89 10.26
CA ALA A 115 18.35 19.74 11.35
C ALA A 115 19.44 20.09 12.39
N GLN A 116 20.72 19.91 12.05
CA GLN A 116 21.88 20.32 12.86
C GLN A 116 22.33 21.75 12.56
#